data_AF-A0A090VJB5-F1
#
_entry.id   AF-A0A090VJB5-F1
#
_cell.length_a   1.000
_cell.length_b   1.000
_cell.length_c   1.000
_cell.angle_alpha   90.00
_cell.angle_beta   90.00
_cell.angle_gamma   90.00
#
_symmetry.space_group_name_H-M   'P 1'
#
loop_
_entity.id
_entity.type
_entity.pdbx_description
1 polymer ?
#
loop_
_entity_poly.entity_id
_entity_poly.type
_entity_poly.pdbx_seq_one_letter_code
_entity_poly.pdbx_strand_id
1 'polypeptide(L)'
;MFSFHLKTNNINVKHIQNPTYHLGLEESRVFLKKSLESVDAIYLFLNQGLIPNNYTLITKVFFLLKKAKLHYALASIFTIFRSSFERHLLSKKPSLYLFDIYRLSYLCYLDTN
;
A
#
# COMPACT_ATOMS: atom_id res chain seq x y z
N MET A 1 10.94 7.54 -4.09
CA MET A 1 12.12 8.16 -3.44
C MET A 1 12.41 9.55 -4.01
N PHE A 2 12.57 9.71 -5.33
CA PHE A 2 12.83 11.02 -5.96
C PHE A 2 11.89 12.14 -5.50
N SER A 3 10.57 11.93 -5.58
CA SER A 3 9.56 12.90 -5.14
C SER A 3 9.66 13.26 -3.65
N PHE A 4 10.06 12.30 -2.80
CA PHE A 4 10.30 12.55 -1.38
C PHE A 4 11.49 13.48 -1.15
N HIS A 5 12.61 13.22 -1.83
CA HIS A 5 13.79 14.09 -1.71
C HIS A 5 13.50 15.51 -2.16
N LEU A 6 12.75 15.70 -3.25
CA LEU A 6 12.32 17.04 -3.69
C LEU A 6 11.51 17.75 -2.59
N LYS A 7 10.56 17.03 -1.98
CA LYS A 7 9.75 17.55 -0.87
C LYS A 7 10.60 17.92 0.35
N THR A 8 11.50 17.03 0.79
CA THR A 8 12.35 17.26 1.97
C THR A 8 13.34 18.41 1.78
N ASN A 9 13.82 18.61 0.55
CA ASN A 9 14.71 19.73 0.20
C ASN A 9 13.95 21.01 -0.18
N ASN A 10 12.62 21.04 -0.04
CA ASN A 10 11.78 22.19 -0.42
C ASN A 10 12.01 22.67 -1.87
N ILE A 11 12.27 21.74 -2.80
CA ILE A 11 12.48 22.07 -4.21
C ILE A 11 11.14 22.36 -4.87
N ASN A 12 11.04 23.51 -5.56
CA ASN A 12 9.82 23.90 -6.26
C ASN A 12 9.54 22.96 -7.45
N VAL A 13 8.41 22.25 -7.40
CA VAL A 13 7.95 21.34 -8.45
C VAL A 13 6.87 22.03 -9.29
N LYS A 14 7.19 22.33 -10.56
CA LYS A 14 6.21 22.85 -11.51
C LYS A 14 5.36 21.71 -12.06
N HIS A 15 4.09 21.66 -11.66
CA HIS A 15 3.14 20.70 -12.22
C HIS A 15 2.66 21.15 -13.60
N ILE A 16 2.74 20.25 -14.58
CA ILE A 16 2.12 20.43 -15.90
C ILE A 16 0.79 19.65 -15.93
N GLN A 17 -0.23 20.25 -16.53
CA GLN A 17 -1.52 19.60 -16.75
C GLN A 17 -1.40 18.68 -17.97
N ASN A 18 -0.99 17.43 -17.76
CA ASN A 18 -0.90 16.40 -18.80
C ASN A 18 -1.82 15.23 -18.44
N PRO A 19 -3.14 15.33 -18.69
CA PRO A 19 -4.07 14.27 -18.35
C PRO A 19 -3.77 13.01 -19.18
N THR A 20 -3.54 11.89 -18.50
CA THR A 20 -3.27 10.61 -19.15
C THR A 20 -4.57 9.85 -19.38
N TYR A 21 -4.74 9.28 -20.57
CA TYR A 21 -5.89 8.43 -20.88
C TYR A 21 -5.62 6.99 -20.44
N HIS A 22 -6.45 6.45 -19.55
CA HIS A 22 -6.34 5.06 -19.12
C HIS A 22 -7.15 4.17 -20.07
N LEU A 23 -6.47 3.51 -21.01
CA LEU A 23 -7.11 2.67 -22.04
C LEU A 23 -7.65 1.32 -21.53
N GLY A 24 -7.64 1.09 -20.21
CA GLY A 24 -8.07 -0.19 -19.61
C GLY A 24 -7.24 -1.40 -20.02
N LEU A 25 -6.01 -1.20 -20.53
CA LEU A 25 -5.16 -2.28 -21.06
C LEU A 25 -4.52 -3.15 -19.96
N GLU A 26 -4.58 -2.73 -18.70
CA GLU A 26 -4.04 -3.51 -17.58
C GLU A 26 -5.13 -4.34 -16.91
N GLU A 27 -4.90 -5.65 -16.87
CA GLU A 27 -5.75 -6.60 -16.17
C GLU A 27 -5.77 -6.34 -14.66
N SER A 28 -6.95 -6.42 -14.03
CA SER A 28 -7.13 -6.20 -12.58
C SER A 28 -6.22 -7.08 -11.72
N ARG A 29 -5.91 -8.30 -12.20
CA ARG A 29 -4.97 -9.22 -11.54
C ARG A 29 -3.54 -8.67 -11.54
N VAL A 30 -3.10 -8.11 -12.66
CA VAL A 30 -1.77 -7.52 -12.81
C VAL A 30 -1.68 -6.28 -11.93
N PHE A 31 -2.70 -5.43 -11.94
CA PHE A 31 -2.80 -4.27 -11.05
C PHE A 31 -2.72 -4.66 -9.56
N LEU A 32 -3.50 -5.66 -9.15
CA LEU A 32 -3.52 -6.13 -7.76
C LEU A 32 -2.15 -6.68 -7.33
N LYS A 33 -1.49 -7.44 -8.20
CA LYS A 33 -0.14 -7.95 -7.95
C LYS A 33 0.87 -6.81 -7.78
N LYS A 34 0.92 -5.87 -8.71
CA LYS A 34 1.81 -4.68 -8.63
C LYS A 34 1.54 -3.84 -7.38
N SER A 35 0.28 -3.80 -6.95
CA SER A 35 -0.12 -3.09 -5.73
C SER A 35 0.43 -3.74 -4.46
N LEU A 36 0.56 -5.07 -4.43
CA LEU A 36 1.21 -5.79 -3.33
C LEU A 36 2.74 -5.67 -3.39
N GLU A 37 3.34 -5.76 -4.58
CA GLU A 37 4.78 -5.52 -4.79
C GLU A 37 5.18 -4.12 -4.30
N SER A 38 4.29 -3.12 -4.48
CA SER A 38 4.46 -1.78 -3.94
C SER A 38 4.46 -1.76 -2.40
N VAL A 39 3.66 -2.60 -1.74
CA VAL A 39 3.67 -2.75 -0.28
C VAL A 39 4.95 -3.45 0.19
N ASP A 40 5.43 -4.47 -0.52
CA ASP A 40 6.72 -5.11 -0.24
C ASP A 40 7.86 -4.09 -0.28
N ALA A 41 7.89 -3.23 -1.31
CA ALA A 41 8.87 -2.16 -1.43
C ALA A 41 8.77 -1.15 -0.27
N ILE A 42 7.56 -0.77 0.15
CA ILE A 42 7.36 0.09 1.31
C ILE A 42 7.94 -0.56 2.58
N TYR A 43 7.66 -1.84 2.81
CA TYR A 43 8.16 -2.57 3.97
C TYR A 43 9.70 -2.66 3.96
N LEU A 44 10.29 -3.00 2.82
CA LEU A 44 11.74 -3.02 2.64
C LEU A 44 12.37 -1.66 2.97
N PHE A 45 11.80 -0.56 2.48
CA PHE A 45 12.33 0.78 2.72
C PHE A 45 12.17 1.24 4.17
N LEU A 46 11.10 0.83 4.85
CA LEU A 46 10.94 1.07 6.29
C LEU A 46 12.03 0.33 7.08
N ASN A 47 12.27 -0.94 6.77
CA ASN A 47 13.28 -1.76 7.46
C ASN A 47 14.71 -1.25 7.22
N GLN A 48 14.97 -0.68 6.05
CA GLN A 48 16.26 -0.05 5.72
C GLN A 48 16.38 1.39 6.24
N GLY A 49 15.34 1.95 6.88
CA GLY A 49 15.33 3.35 7.35
C GLY A 49 15.38 4.40 6.23
N LEU A 50 15.07 4.01 4.98
CA LEU A 50 15.11 4.90 3.81
C LEU A 50 13.91 5.84 3.72
N ILE A 51 12.81 5.49 4.39
CA ILE A 51 11.62 6.33 4.50
C ILE A 51 11.18 6.43 5.96
N PRO A 52 10.66 7.60 6.39
CA PRO A 52 10.18 7.76 7.75
C PRO A 52 8.86 7.00 7.97
N ASN A 53 8.56 6.68 9.23
CA ASN A 53 7.35 5.95 9.64
C ASN A 53 6.03 6.63 9.18
N ASN A 54 6.06 7.95 8.99
CA ASN A 54 4.92 8.76 8.53
C ASN A 54 5.01 9.17 7.05
N TYR A 55 5.78 8.45 6.23
CA TYR A 55 5.99 8.75 4.82
C TYR A 55 4.69 8.78 4.01
N THR A 56 3.81 7.79 4.21
CA THR A 56 2.49 7.72 3.56
C THR A 56 1.40 7.47 4.59
N LEU A 57 0.13 7.60 4.17
CA LEU A 57 -1.01 7.32 5.04
C LEU A 57 -1.00 5.86 5.53
N ILE A 58 -0.68 4.90 4.65
CA ILE A 58 -0.64 3.48 5.00
C ILE A 58 0.43 3.19 6.07
N THR A 59 1.62 3.79 5.98
CA THR A 59 2.66 3.62 7.00
C THR A 59 2.25 4.28 8.32
N LYS A 60 1.68 5.48 8.26
CA LYS A 60 1.19 6.18 9.47
C LYS A 60 0.16 5.35 10.23
N VAL A 61 -0.82 4.78 9.53
CA VAL A 61 -1.84 3.91 10.11
C VAL A 61 -1.23 2.62 10.64
N PHE A 62 -0.33 2.00 9.89
CA PHE A 62 0.40 0.80 10.32
C PHE A 62 1.13 1.02 11.66
N PHE A 63 1.90 2.11 11.81
CA PHE A 63 2.60 2.39 13.07
C PHE A 63 1.66 2.72 14.23
N LEU A 64 0.50 3.32 13.97
CA LEU A 64 -0.54 3.50 15.00
C LEU A 64 -1.09 2.15 15.48
N LEU A 65 -1.38 1.24 14.56
CA LEU A 65 -1.83 -0.12 14.86
C LEU A 65 -0.75 -0.95 15.56
N LYS A 66 0.52 -0.73 15.19
CA LYS A 66 1.68 -1.37 15.82
C LYS A 66 1.81 -0.95 17.28
N LYS A 67 1.68 0.35 17.58
CA LYS A 67 1.64 0.87 18.96
C LYS A 67 0.50 0.27 19.78
N ALA A 68 -0.66 0.06 19.17
CA ALA A 68 -1.82 -0.57 19.81
C ALA A 68 -1.78 -2.11 19.82
N LYS A 69 -0.72 -2.74 19.29
CA LYS A 69 -0.60 -4.20 19.08
C LYS A 69 -1.71 -4.84 18.22
N LEU A 70 -2.52 -4.04 17.52
CA LEU A 70 -3.60 -4.52 16.63
C LEU A 70 -3.09 -5.06 15.29
N HIS A 71 -1.83 -4.79 14.94
CA HIS A 71 -1.18 -5.33 13.75
C HIS A 71 -1.22 -6.86 13.69
N TYR A 72 -1.04 -7.56 14.82
CA TYR A 72 -1.17 -9.03 14.87
C TYR A 72 -2.55 -9.53 14.44
N ALA A 73 -3.62 -8.89 14.91
CA ALA A 73 -4.99 -9.25 14.54
C ALA A 73 -5.23 -9.03 13.04
N LEU A 74 -4.72 -7.93 12.48
CA LEU A 74 -4.81 -7.65 11.04
C LEU A 74 -3.96 -8.61 10.20
N ALA A 75 -2.79 -9.03 10.68
CA ALA A 75 -1.99 -10.05 10.04
C ALA A 75 -2.74 -11.39 9.93
N SER A 76 -3.45 -11.79 11.00
CA SER A 76 -4.31 -12.98 10.98
C SER A 76 -5.51 -12.83 10.04
N ILE A 77 -6.10 -11.64 9.95
CA ILE A 77 -7.17 -11.36 8.98
C ILE A 77 -6.65 -11.55 7.56
N PHE A 78 -5.44 -11.10 7.25
CA PHE A 78 -4.84 -11.29 5.93
C PHE A 78 -4.72 -12.78 5.60
N THR A 79 -4.13 -13.61 6.48
CA THR A 79 -3.92 -15.03 6.20
C THR A 79 -5.23 -15.80 5.99
N ILE A 80 -6.26 -15.51 6.79
CA ILE A 80 -7.55 -16.20 6.72
C ILE A 80 -8.37 -15.73 5.50
N PHE A 81 -8.41 -14.43 5.24
CA PHE A 81 -9.33 -13.85 4.25
C PHE A 81 -8.69 -13.51 2.91
N ARG A 82 -7.40 -13.78 2.69
CA ARG A 82 -6.68 -13.47 1.44
C ARG A 82 -7.46 -13.85 0.18
N SER A 83 -7.88 -15.11 0.06
CA SER A 83 -8.60 -15.59 -1.12
C SER A 83 -9.97 -14.92 -1.31
N SER A 84 -10.62 -14.53 -0.22
CA SER A 84 -11.90 -13.80 -0.26
C SER A 84 -11.70 -12.37 -0.76
N PHE A 85 -10.67 -11.68 -0.25
CA PHE A 85 -10.28 -10.35 -0.73
C PHE A 85 -9.93 -10.38 -2.22
N GLU A 86 -9.05 -11.30 -2.65
CA GLU A 86 -8.66 -11.41 -4.06
C GLU A 86 -9.86 -11.68 -4.95
N ARG A 87 -10.77 -12.58 -4.57
CA ARG A 87 -12.00 -12.84 -5.34
C ARG A 87 -12.89 -11.62 -5.46
N HIS A 88 -13.05 -10.83 -4.39
CA HIS A 88 -13.87 -9.62 -4.43
C HIS A 88 -13.21 -8.50 -5.24
N LEU A 89 -11.89 -8.32 -5.10
CA LEU A 89 -11.11 -7.29 -5.80
C LEU A 89 -10.95 -7.58 -7.30
N LEU A 90 -11.00 -8.86 -7.70
CA LEU A 90 -11.00 -9.28 -9.10
C LEU A 90 -12.41 -9.44 -9.69
N SER A 91 -13.44 -9.07 -8.93
CA SER A 91 -14.83 -9.11 -9.41
C SER A 91 -15.18 -7.90 -10.28
N LYS A 92 -16.39 -7.90 -10.85
CA LYS A 92 -16.90 -6.78 -11.67
C LYS A 92 -17.15 -5.49 -10.88
N LYS A 93 -17.23 -5.54 -9.54
CA LYS A 93 -17.52 -4.39 -8.67
C LYS A 93 -16.58 -4.39 -7.45
N PRO A 94 -15.28 -4.11 -7.63
CA PRO A 94 -14.33 -4.07 -6.52
C PRO A 94 -14.59 -2.84 -5.63
N SER A 95 -14.28 -2.98 -4.34
CA SER A 95 -14.34 -1.88 -3.36
C SER A 95 -12.95 -1.33 -3.08
N LEU A 96 -12.76 -0.02 -3.26
CA LEU A 96 -11.51 0.67 -2.94
C LEU A 96 -11.19 0.63 -1.44
N TYR A 97 -12.23 0.72 -0.60
CA TYR A 97 -12.05 0.58 0.85
C TYR A 97 -11.51 -0.79 1.22
N LEU A 98 -12.02 -1.85 0.58
CA LEU A 98 -11.54 -3.21 0.79
C LEU A 98 -10.09 -3.39 0.30
N PHE A 99 -9.75 -2.72 -0.81
CA PHE A 99 -8.40 -2.70 -1.35
C PHE A 99 -7.40 -2.06 -0.38
N ASP A 100 -7.76 -0.95 0.26
CA ASP A 100 -6.92 -0.31 1.27
C ASP A 100 -6.71 -1.21 2.50
N ILE A 101 -7.79 -1.87 2.99
CA ILE A 101 -7.69 -2.85 4.08
C ILE A 101 -6.80 -4.03 3.68
N TYR A 102 -6.93 -4.53 2.45
CA TYR A 102 -6.13 -5.64 1.95
C TYR A 102 -4.63 -5.31 1.95
N ARG A 103 -4.26 -4.11 1.46
CA ARG A 103 -2.86 -3.64 1.49
C ARG A 103 -2.34 -3.41 2.91
N LEU A 104 -3.15 -2.83 3.78
CA LEU A 104 -2.77 -2.56 5.18
C LEU A 104 -2.59 -3.86 5.97
N SER A 105 -3.52 -4.81 5.82
CA SER A 105 -3.43 -6.13 6.47
C SER A 105 -2.25 -6.95 5.93
N TYR A 106 -1.94 -6.83 4.63
CA TYR A 106 -0.72 -7.41 4.05
C TYR A 106 0.55 -6.81 4.65
N LEU A 107 0.63 -5.48 4.81
CA LEU A 107 1.77 -4.84 5.47
C LEU A 107 1.95 -5.32 6.91
N CYS A 108 0.85 -5.49 7.66
CA CYS A 108 0.89 -6.08 9.01
C CYS A 108 1.37 -7.54 8.99
N TYR A 109 0.98 -8.32 7.97
CA TYR A 109 1.42 -9.70 7.78
C TYR A 109 2.94 -9.78 7.55
N LEU A 110 3.51 -8.89 6.73
CA LEU A 110 4.95 -8.80 6.49
C LEU A 110 5.77 -8.44 7.74
N ASP A 111 5.19 -7.67 8.67
CA ASP A 111 5.86 -7.31 9.93
C ASP A 111 5.81 -8.43 10.98
N THR A 112 4.83 -9.33 10.85
CA THR A 112 4.57 -10.40 11.84
C THR A 112 5.25 -11.72 11.48
N ASN A 113 5.57 -11.95 10.20
CA ASN A 113 6.28 -13.14 9.70
C ASN A 113 7.70 -12.78 9.28
#